data_AF-A0A3S4J8M2-F1
#
_entry.id   AF-A0A3S4J8M2-F1
#
_cell.length_a   1.000
_cell.length_b   1.000
_cell.length_c   1.000
_cell.angle_alpha   90.00
_cell.angle_beta   90.00
_cell.angle_gamma   90.00
#
_symmetry.space_group_name_H-M   'P 1'
#
loop_
_entity.id
_entity.type
_entity.pdbx_description
1 polymer ?
#
loop_
_entity_poly.entity_id
_entity_poly.type
_entity_poly.pdbx_seq_one_letter_code
_entity_poly.pdbx_strand_id
1 'polypeptide(L)'
;MRSLPFVVVQAMGLPWQVGMGAIFWGAVGLLLLTIFRVRYWMIANIPVSLRVGITSGIGLFIGMMGLKNAGVIVANPETLVSIGNLTSHSVLLGVLGFFIIAILASRNIHAAVLVSIIVTTLLGWMMGDVHYNGIVSAPPSVTSVVGHVDLAGSFNLGLAGVIFSFMLVNLFDSSGTLIGVTDKAGLADEKRQIPAHEAGAVC
;
A
#
# COMPACT_ATOMS: atom_id res chain seq x y z
N MET A 1 -0.42 10.65 9.97
CA MET A 1 -0.61 9.41 9.19
C MET A 1 -2.03 8.93 9.41
N ARG A 2 -2.90 8.94 8.38
CA ARG A 2 -4.25 8.36 8.47
C ARG A 2 -4.30 7.22 7.45
N SER A 3 -4.19 5.98 7.89
CA SER A 3 -4.30 4.79 7.02
C SER A 3 -5.75 4.60 6.57
N LEU A 4 -6.01 3.90 5.46
CA LEU A 4 -7.38 3.61 4.98
C LEU A 4 -8.32 3.06 6.07
N PRO A 5 -7.94 2.07 6.90
CA PRO A 5 -8.78 1.65 8.03
C PRO A 5 -9.04 2.77 9.02
N PHE A 6 -8.05 3.60 9.32
CA PHE A 6 -8.22 4.75 10.21
C PHE A 6 -9.19 5.78 9.62
N VAL A 7 -9.16 6.02 8.30
CA VAL A 7 -10.08 6.95 7.63
C VAL A 7 -11.52 6.44 7.66
N VAL A 8 -11.75 5.17 7.32
CA VAL A 8 -13.10 4.58 7.29
C VAL A 8 -13.69 4.51 8.70
N VAL A 9 -12.89 4.04 9.66
CA VAL A 9 -13.35 3.87 11.04
C VAL A 9 -13.53 5.23 11.73
N GLN A 10 -12.65 6.20 11.50
CA GLN A 10 -12.81 7.54 12.05
C GLN A 10 -14.00 8.28 11.44
N ALA A 11 -14.33 8.05 10.16
CA ALA A 11 -15.56 8.56 9.55
C ALA A 11 -16.83 7.95 10.17
N MET A 12 -16.74 6.72 10.69
CA MET A 12 -17.84 6.03 11.37
C MET A 12 -17.79 6.18 12.90
N GLY A 13 -16.84 6.96 13.45
CA GLY A 13 -16.66 7.14 14.90
C GLY A 13 -16.21 5.90 15.67
N LEU A 14 -15.74 4.86 14.98
CA LEU A 14 -15.33 3.59 15.58
C LEU A 14 -13.84 3.62 16.01
N PRO A 15 -13.40 2.67 16.84
CA PRO A 15 -11.99 2.52 17.19
C PRO A 15 -11.21 1.74 16.12
N TRP A 16 -9.94 2.08 15.88
CA TRP A 16 -9.11 1.50 14.81
C TRP A 16 -8.99 -0.03 14.88
N GLN A 17 -9.12 -0.60 16.09
CA GLN A 17 -9.13 -2.03 16.38
C GLN A 17 -10.23 -2.75 15.59
N VAL A 18 -11.41 -2.14 15.45
CA VAL A 18 -12.53 -2.67 14.68
C VAL A 18 -12.24 -2.61 13.17
N GLY A 19 -11.55 -1.57 12.71
CA GLY A 19 -11.10 -1.47 11.31
C GLY A 19 -10.11 -2.55 10.91
N MET A 20 -9.15 -2.83 11.79
CA MET A 20 -8.20 -3.92 11.58
C MET A 20 -8.91 -5.28 11.58
N GLY A 21 -9.94 -5.45 12.42
CA GLY A 21 -10.80 -6.64 12.40
C GLY A 21 -11.61 -6.78 11.10
N ALA A 22 -12.14 -5.68 10.55
CA ALA A 22 -12.85 -5.71 9.27
C ALA A 22 -11.93 -6.08 8.10
N ILE A 23 -10.69 -5.58 8.08
CA ILE A 23 -9.67 -5.98 7.09
C ILE A 23 -9.34 -7.46 7.24
N PHE A 24 -9.19 -7.96 8.47
CA PHE A 24 -8.96 -9.38 8.73
C PHE A 24 -10.09 -10.25 8.15
N TRP A 25 -11.35 -9.92 8.42
CA TRP A 25 -12.49 -10.64 7.85
C TRP A 25 -12.56 -10.55 6.32
N GLY A 26 -12.20 -9.40 5.74
CA GLY A 26 -12.11 -9.24 4.28
C GLY A 26 -11.01 -10.13 3.66
N ALA A 27 -9.87 -10.26 4.34
CA ALA A 27 -8.79 -11.16 3.93
C ALA A 27 -9.17 -12.64 4.10
N VAL A 28 -9.85 -13.01 5.19
CA VAL A 28 -10.41 -14.36 5.38
C VAL A 28 -11.44 -14.67 4.28
N GLY A 29 -12.30 -13.71 3.93
CA GLY A 29 -13.24 -13.85 2.82
C GLY A 29 -12.53 -14.12 1.49
N LEU A 30 -11.47 -13.36 1.18
CA LEU A 30 -10.65 -13.58 -0.02
C LEU A 30 -9.94 -14.94 0.00
N LEU A 31 -9.43 -15.37 1.16
CA LEU A 31 -8.81 -16.69 1.34
C LEU A 31 -9.81 -17.81 1.07
N LEU A 32 -11.03 -17.71 1.62
CA LEU A 32 -12.10 -18.68 1.34
C LEU A 32 -12.45 -18.71 -0.15
N LEU A 33 -12.67 -17.55 -0.78
CA LEU A 33 -12.93 -17.47 -2.23
C LEU A 33 -11.82 -18.08 -3.08
N THR A 34 -10.57 -17.96 -2.63
CA THR A 34 -9.39 -18.56 -3.26
C THR A 34 -9.41 -20.08 -3.14
N ILE A 35 -9.66 -20.61 -1.94
CA ILE A 35 -9.78 -22.05 -1.67
C ILE A 35 -10.92 -22.67 -2.50
N PHE A 36 -12.07 -22.00 -2.57
CA PHE A 36 -13.23 -22.46 -3.35
C PHE A 36 -13.07 -22.29 -4.87
N ARG A 37 -11.90 -21.86 -5.37
CA ARG A 37 -11.58 -21.65 -6.81
C ARG A 37 -12.52 -20.68 -7.56
N VAL A 38 -13.33 -19.90 -6.84
CA VAL A 38 -14.28 -18.93 -7.42
C VAL A 38 -13.54 -17.74 -8.06
N ARG A 39 -12.30 -17.47 -7.61
CA ARG A 39 -11.50 -16.34 -8.09
C ARG A 39 -11.28 -16.32 -9.61
N TYR A 40 -11.12 -17.48 -10.27
CA TYR A 40 -10.83 -17.50 -11.71
C TYR A 40 -12.05 -17.02 -12.50
N TRP A 41 -13.24 -17.45 -12.09
CA TRP A 41 -14.49 -17.05 -12.71
C TRP A 41 -14.78 -15.56 -12.50
N MET A 42 -14.44 -15.02 -11.32
CA MET A 42 -14.53 -13.57 -11.07
C MET A 42 -13.54 -12.78 -11.93
N ILE A 43 -12.26 -13.17 -11.97
CA ILE A 43 -11.19 -12.47 -12.72
C ILE A 43 -11.44 -12.50 -14.23
N ALA A 44 -11.96 -13.60 -14.78
CA ALA A 44 -12.30 -13.72 -16.20
C ALA A 44 -13.39 -12.73 -16.64
N ASN A 45 -14.31 -12.37 -15.74
CA ASN A 45 -15.39 -11.42 -16.01
C ASN A 45 -15.02 -9.96 -15.73
N ILE A 46 -13.86 -9.68 -15.13
CA ILE A 46 -13.42 -8.31 -14.87
C ILE A 46 -12.69 -7.75 -16.11
N PRO A 47 -13.22 -6.69 -16.74
CA PRO A 47 -12.59 -6.09 -17.90
C PRO A 47 -11.18 -5.58 -17.55
N VAL A 48 -10.24 -5.76 -18.48
CA VAL A 48 -8.83 -5.34 -18.31
C VAL A 48 -8.73 -3.86 -17.93
N SER A 49 -9.58 -3.01 -18.49
CA SER A 49 -9.64 -1.57 -18.19
C SER A 49 -9.89 -1.27 -16.71
N LEU A 50 -10.76 -2.03 -16.04
CA LEU A 50 -10.99 -1.85 -14.59
C LEU A 50 -9.77 -2.29 -13.78
N ARG A 51 -9.12 -3.39 -14.17
CA ARG A 51 -7.91 -3.88 -13.48
C ARG A 51 -6.76 -2.89 -13.57
N VAL A 52 -6.47 -2.40 -14.77
CA VAL A 52 -5.41 -1.38 -15.00
C VAL A 52 -5.76 -0.09 -14.27
N GLY A 53 -7.02 0.33 -14.27
CA GLY A 53 -7.48 1.51 -13.53
C GLY A 53 -7.24 1.41 -12.02
N ILE A 54 -7.51 0.25 -11.42
CA ILE A 54 -7.30 0.01 -9.98
C ILE A 54 -5.81 0.09 -9.64
N THR A 55 -4.95 -0.60 -10.40
CA THR A 55 -3.49 -0.55 -10.17
C THR A 55 -2.94 0.86 -10.34
N SER A 56 -3.37 1.59 -11.38
CA SER A 56 -2.97 2.99 -11.60
C SER A 56 -3.44 3.91 -10.48
N GLY A 57 -4.67 3.71 -9.98
CA GLY A 57 -5.24 4.51 -8.89
C GLY A 57 -4.49 4.29 -7.56
N ILE A 58 -4.20 3.03 -7.21
CA ILE A 58 -3.43 2.68 -6.01
C ILE A 58 -2.01 3.27 -6.10
N GLY A 59 -1.35 3.16 -7.25
CA GLY A 59 -0.02 3.73 -7.46
C GLY A 59 0.02 5.25 -7.32
N LEU A 60 -0.93 5.95 -7.95
CA LEU A 60 -1.05 7.41 -7.82
C LEU A 60 -1.34 7.83 -6.37
N PHE A 61 -2.18 7.09 -5.67
CA PHE A 61 -2.51 7.34 -4.27
C PHE A 61 -1.28 7.18 -3.35
N ILE A 62 -0.53 6.09 -3.50
CA ILE A 62 0.72 5.85 -2.74
C ILE A 62 1.76 6.94 -3.07
N GLY A 63 1.89 7.32 -4.34
CA GLY A 63 2.77 8.41 -4.76
C GLY A 63 2.43 9.73 -4.08
N MET A 64 1.16 10.13 -4.11
CA MET A 64 0.67 11.33 -3.43
C MET A 64 0.94 11.29 -1.91
N MET A 65 0.72 10.14 -1.27
CA MET A 65 1.03 9.95 0.16
C MET A 65 2.53 10.08 0.45
N GLY A 66 3.40 9.62 -0.46
CA GLY A 66 4.84 9.83 -0.40
C GLY A 66 5.22 11.31 -0.43
N LEU A 67 4.71 12.07 -1.40
CA LEU A 67 4.94 13.53 -1.51
C LEU A 67 4.44 14.29 -0.28
N LYS A 68 3.31 13.86 0.29
CA LYS A 68 2.76 14.43 1.52
C LYS A 68 3.64 14.14 2.74
N ASN A 69 4.15 12.91 2.89
CA ASN A 69 5.04 12.55 4.01
C ASN A 69 6.41 13.22 3.87
N ALA A 70 6.89 13.45 2.65
CA ALA A 70 8.11 14.22 2.38
C ALA A 70 7.95 15.73 2.62
N GLY A 71 6.72 16.22 2.87
CA GLY A 71 6.44 17.64 3.08
C GLY A 71 6.39 18.49 1.80
N VAL A 72 6.52 17.87 0.61
CA VAL A 72 6.38 18.54 -0.69
C VAL A 72 4.94 19.03 -0.89
N ILE A 73 3.98 18.20 -0.46
CA ILE A 73 2.55 18.53 -0.47
C ILE A 73 2.04 18.74 0.95
N VAL A 74 1.43 19.89 1.20
CA VAL A 74 0.78 20.25 2.46
C VAL A 74 -0.71 20.51 2.20
N ALA A 75 -1.56 20.14 3.16
CA ALA A 75 -3.00 20.39 3.07
C ALA A 75 -3.27 21.89 3.23
N ASN A 76 -3.98 22.48 2.26
CA ASN A 76 -4.47 23.85 2.33
C ASN A 76 -6.01 23.80 2.33
N PRO A 77 -6.69 24.48 3.27
CA PRO A 77 -8.16 24.50 3.33
C PRO A 77 -8.82 25.09 2.07
N GLU A 78 -8.13 25.88 1.26
CA GLU A 78 -8.70 26.50 0.05
C GLU A 78 -8.53 25.68 -1.23
N THR A 79 -7.38 25.01 -1.40
CA THR A 79 -7.04 24.29 -2.65
C THR A 79 -6.90 22.79 -2.48
N LEU A 80 -7.14 22.26 -1.27
CA LEU A 80 -6.90 20.87 -0.84
C LEU A 80 -5.42 20.42 -0.88
N VAL A 81 -4.61 21.00 -1.76
CA VAL A 81 -3.19 20.71 -2.00
C VAL A 81 -2.44 22.03 -2.18
N SER A 82 -1.38 22.23 -1.41
CA SER A 82 -0.44 23.35 -1.54
C SER A 82 0.99 22.84 -1.51
N ILE A 83 1.90 23.60 -2.10
CA ILE A 83 3.34 23.33 -2.02
C ILE A 83 3.80 23.66 -0.59
N GLY A 84 4.53 22.75 0.04
CA GLY A 84 5.13 22.95 1.36
C GLY A 84 6.33 23.90 1.32
N ASN A 85 6.98 24.09 2.46
CA ASN A 85 8.20 24.90 2.51
C ASN A 85 9.38 24.15 1.88
N LEU A 86 9.69 24.47 0.62
CA LEU A 86 10.76 23.86 -0.17
C LEU A 86 12.16 24.07 0.44
N THR A 87 12.32 25.06 1.30
CA THR A 87 13.59 25.40 1.97
C THR A 87 13.80 24.62 3.27
N SER A 88 12.80 23.84 3.72
CA SER A 88 12.97 23.01 4.91
C SER A 88 13.86 21.80 4.65
N HIS A 89 14.73 21.47 5.61
CA HIS A 89 15.68 20.35 5.51
C HIS A 89 14.99 19.02 5.18
N SER A 90 13.82 18.75 5.75
CA SER A 90 13.05 17.53 5.49
C SER A 90 12.54 17.41 4.05
N VAL A 91 12.09 18.52 3.44
CA VAL A 91 11.62 18.53 2.05
C VAL A 91 12.79 18.35 1.09
N LEU A 92 13.92 19.00 1.38
CA LEU A 92 15.13 18.88 0.58
C LEU A 92 15.64 17.43 0.52
N LEU A 93 15.69 16.75 1.68
CA LEU A 93 16.08 15.34 1.77
C LEU A 93 15.08 14.42 1.05
N GLY A 94 13.78 14.70 1.15
CA GLY A 94 12.73 13.96 0.45
C GLY A 94 12.84 14.09 -1.08
N VAL A 95 13.04 15.30 -1.59
CA VAL A 95 13.23 15.58 -3.02
C VAL A 95 14.53 14.95 -3.53
N LEU A 96 15.62 15.08 -2.78
CA LEU A 96 16.90 14.45 -3.11
C LEU A 96 16.77 12.93 -3.18
N GLY A 97 16.11 12.29 -2.21
CA GLY A 97 15.84 10.86 -2.24
C GLY A 97 15.03 10.43 -3.46
N PHE A 98 13.97 11.17 -3.78
CA PHE A 98 13.16 10.91 -4.99
C PHE A 98 13.99 10.94 -6.27
N PHE A 99 14.86 11.95 -6.43
CA PHE A 99 15.73 12.04 -7.61
C PHE A 99 16.78 10.93 -7.66
N ILE A 100 17.37 10.51 -6.52
CA ILE A 100 18.28 9.37 -6.49
C ILE A 100 17.57 8.10 -6.96
N ILE A 101 16.37 7.84 -6.45
CA ILE A 101 15.57 6.67 -6.86
C ILE A 101 15.30 6.75 -8.37
N ALA A 102 14.83 7.89 -8.87
CA ALA A 102 14.51 8.06 -10.30
C ALA A 102 15.73 7.85 -11.20
N ILE A 103 16.89 8.42 -10.85
CA ILE A 103 18.13 8.30 -11.63
C ILE A 103 18.63 6.86 -11.63
N LEU A 104 18.73 6.21 -10.47
CA LEU A 104 19.23 4.82 -10.39
C LEU A 104 18.23 3.83 -11.01
N ALA A 105 16.93 4.06 -10.85
CA ALA A 105 15.89 3.25 -11.50
C ALA A 105 15.94 3.40 -13.03
N SER A 106 16.19 4.60 -13.56
CA SER A 106 16.36 4.82 -15.02
C SER A 106 17.57 4.06 -15.59
N ARG A 107 18.56 3.75 -14.75
CA ARG A 107 19.72 2.92 -15.11
C ARG A 107 19.52 1.42 -14.85
N ASN A 108 18.30 0.98 -14.58
CA ASN A 108 17.95 -0.42 -14.27
C ASN A 108 18.69 -1.01 -13.06
N ILE A 109 19.04 -0.17 -12.06
CA ILE A 109 19.65 -0.64 -10.82
C ILE A 109 18.55 -1.04 -9.84
N HIS A 110 18.38 -2.33 -9.61
CA HIS A 110 17.37 -2.89 -8.70
C HIS A 110 17.50 -2.38 -7.25
N ALA A 111 18.70 -1.96 -6.83
CA ALA A 111 18.98 -1.43 -5.50
C ALA A 111 18.68 0.08 -5.33
N ALA A 112 18.05 0.75 -6.30
CA ALA A 112 17.83 2.20 -6.29
C ALA A 112 17.19 2.73 -5.00
N VAL A 113 16.14 2.04 -4.52
CA VAL A 113 15.43 2.41 -3.28
C VAL A 113 16.33 2.28 -2.06
N LEU A 114 17.07 1.17 -1.95
CA LEU A 114 17.97 0.91 -0.82
C LEU A 114 19.10 1.95 -0.75
N VAL A 115 19.73 2.24 -1.89
CA VAL A 115 20.80 3.24 -1.97
C VAL A 115 20.28 4.62 -1.58
N SER A 116 19.09 5.01 -2.05
CA SER A 116 18.49 6.28 -1.65
C SER A 116 18.27 6.37 -0.14
N ILE A 117 17.76 5.32 0.50
CA ILE A 117 17.51 5.33 1.95
C ILE A 117 18.81 5.53 2.72
N ILE A 118 19.88 4.83 2.32
CA ILE A 118 21.20 4.96 2.97
C ILE A 118 21.73 6.39 2.81
N VAL A 119 21.68 6.94 1.59
CA VAL A 119 22.19 8.29 1.31
C VAL A 119 21.41 9.36 2.05
N THR A 120 20.06 9.33 2.02
CA THR A 120 19.24 10.35 2.70
C THR A 120 19.36 10.25 4.22
N THR A 121 19.51 9.04 4.76
CA THR A 121 19.69 8.82 6.20
C THR A 121 21.06 9.33 6.68
N LEU A 122 22.12 9.09 5.90
CA LEU A 122 23.47 9.57 6.23
C LEU A 122 23.54 11.10 6.18
N LEU A 123 22.91 11.72 5.17
CA LEU A 123 22.78 13.17 5.09
C LEU A 123 21.94 13.76 6.23
N GLY A 124 20.81 13.14 6.58
CA GLY A 124 19.99 13.54 7.72
C GLY A 124 20.72 13.41 9.07
N TRP A 125 21.61 12.42 9.21
CA TRP A 125 22.48 12.29 10.37
C TRP A 125 23.53 13.41 10.44
N MET A 126 24.17 13.75 9.31
CA MET A 126 25.13 14.87 9.25
C MET A 126 24.48 16.23 9.52
N MET A 127 23.23 16.43 9.12
CA MET A 127 22.46 17.65 9.37
C MET A 127 21.94 17.76 10.81
N GLY A 128 22.08 16.70 11.62
CA GLY A 128 21.62 16.68 13.02
C GLY A 128 20.13 16.39 13.20
N ASP A 129 19.39 16.11 12.12
CA ASP A 129 17.96 15.78 12.15
C ASP A 129 17.69 14.34 12.64
N VAL A 130 18.70 13.47 12.57
CA VAL A 130 18.60 12.06 13.00
C VAL A 130 19.31 11.86 14.34
N HIS A 131 18.54 11.74 15.41
CA HIS A 131 19.05 11.37 16.73
C HIS A 131 19.40 9.88 16.77
N TYR A 132 20.70 9.57 16.75
CA TYR A 132 21.22 8.22 16.89
C TYR A 132 21.05 7.73 18.34
N ASN A 133 20.03 6.92 18.58
CA ASN A 133 19.71 6.36 19.91
C ASN A 133 20.40 4.99 20.18
N GLY A 134 21.48 4.66 19.45
CA GLY A 134 22.25 3.42 19.59
C GLY A 134 21.98 2.35 18.51
N ILE A 135 22.83 1.31 18.45
CA ILE A 135 22.70 0.17 17.50
C ILE A 135 21.49 -0.72 17.84
N VAL A 136 21.08 -0.72 19.11
CA VAL A 136 20.00 -1.55 19.65
C VAL A 136 19.03 -0.66 20.43
N SER A 137 18.10 -0.04 19.73
CA SER A 137 16.87 0.43 20.38
C SER A 137 16.02 -0.79 20.68
N ALA A 138 15.54 -0.95 21.92
CA ALA A 138 14.51 -1.93 22.21
C ALA A 138 13.34 -1.69 21.23
N PRO A 139 12.87 -2.71 20.48
CA PRO A 139 11.71 -2.56 19.63
C PRO A 139 10.57 -1.97 20.46
N PRO A 140 9.82 -0.98 19.95
CA PRO A 140 8.60 -0.52 20.60
C PRO A 140 7.73 -1.74 20.93
N SER A 141 7.14 -1.76 22.13
CA SER A 141 6.40 -2.93 22.59
C SER A 141 5.27 -3.29 21.61
N VAL A 142 5.45 -4.42 20.92
CA VAL A 142 4.45 -4.98 20.00
C VAL A 142 3.15 -5.36 20.72
N THR A 143 3.19 -5.44 22.05
CA THR A 143 2.05 -5.69 22.93
C THR A 143 0.89 -4.70 22.71
N SER A 144 1.19 -3.47 22.30
CA SER A 144 0.15 -2.45 22.01
C SER A 144 -0.64 -2.71 20.73
N VAL A 145 -0.17 -3.60 19.86
CA VAL A 145 -0.78 -3.90 18.55
C VAL A 145 -1.21 -5.37 18.45
N VAL A 146 -0.42 -6.28 19.02
CA VAL A 146 -0.68 -7.72 18.99
C VAL A 146 -1.81 -8.05 19.97
N GLY A 147 -2.91 -8.60 19.47
CA GLY A 147 -4.04 -9.05 20.30
C GLY A 147 -5.12 -7.99 20.57
N HIS A 148 -4.91 -6.74 20.18
CA HIS A 148 -5.92 -5.67 20.29
C HIS A 148 -6.89 -5.61 19.09
N VAL A 149 -6.82 -6.56 18.15
CA VAL A 149 -7.74 -6.60 17.01
C VAL A 149 -9.11 -7.04 17.49
N ASP A 150 -10.13 -6.20 17.29
CA ASP A 150 -11.50 -6.52 17.69
C ASP A 150 -12.20 -7.33 16.60
N LEU A 151 -12.05 -8.65 16.67
CA LEU A 151 -12.64 -9.62 15.74
C LEU A 151 -14.15 -9.77 15.92
N ALA A 152 -14.63 -9.67 17.17
CA ALA A 152 -16.03 -9.84 17.50
C ALA A 152 -16.84 -8.57 17.18
N GLY A 153 -16.32 -7.39 17.52
CA GLY A 153 -16.94 -6.11 17.21
C GLY A 153 -16.89 -5.75 15.72
N SER A 154 -15.93 -6.31 14.97
CA SER A 154 -15.89 -6.16 13.50
C SER A 154 -16.85 -7.06 12.74
N PHE A 155 -17.32 -8.17 13.33
CA PHE A 155 -18.30 -9.07 12.72
C PHE A 155 -19.75 -8.57 12.95
N ASN A 156 -20.01 -7.32 12.57
CA ASN A 156 -21.34 -6.70 12.67
C ASN A 156 -21.94 -6.51 11.27
N LEU A 157 -23.25 -6.72 11.12
CA LEU A 157 -23.97 -6.49 9.86
C LEU A 157 -23.80 -5.05 9.34
N GLY A 158 -23.65 -4.06 10.23
CA GLY A 158 -23.36 -2.67 9.86
C GLY A 158 -21.98 -2.46 9.20
N LEU A 159 -21.05 -3.40 9.39
CA LEU A 159 -19.70 -3.38 8.81
C LEU A 159 -19.55 -4.34 7.62
N ALA A 160 -20.57 -5.13 7.29
CA ALA A 160 -20.53 -6.08 6.19
C ALA A 160 -20.20 -5.40 4.85
N GLY A 161 -20.74 -4.19 4.60
CA GLY A 161 -20.40 -3.41 3.41
C GLY A 161 -18.93 -2.98 3.35
N VAL A 162 -18.34 -2.64 4.51
CA VAL A 162 -16.92 -2.27 4.62
C VAL A 162 -16.03 -3.49 4.42
N ILE A 163 -16.36 -4.61 5.05
CA ILE A 163 -15.66 -5.89 4.87
C ILE A 163 -15.69 -6.32 3.40
N PHE A 164 -16.85 -6.22 2.76
CA PHE A 164 -17.01 -6.56 1.35
C PHE A 164 -16.20 -5.61 0.44
N SER A 165 -16.19 -4.31 0.73
CA SER A 165 -15.35 -3.34 -0.01
C SER A 165 -13.87 -3.67 0.12
N PHE A 166 -13.36 -3.92 1.33
CA PHE A 166 -11.97 -4.33 1.53
C PHE A 166 -11.64 -5.67 0.85
N MET A 167 -12.57 -6.63 0.87
CA MET A 167 -12.41 -7.90 0.16
C MET A 167 -12.25 -7.67 -1.35
N LEU A 168 -13.08 -6.82 -1.96
CA LEU A 168 -12.97 -6.48 -3.38
C LEU A 168 -11.67 -5.74 -3.70
N VAL A 169 -11.26 -4.76 -2.89
CA VAL A 169 -9.98 -4.05 -3.06
C VAL A 169 -8.81 -5.04 -3.02
N ASN A 170 -8.79 -5.94 -2.04
CA ASN A 170 -7.75 -6.97 -1.92
C ASN A 170 -7.77 -7.97 -3.08
N LEU A 171 -8.95 -8.35 -3.57
CA LEU A 171 -9.09 -9.20 -4.76
C LEU A 171 -8.46 -8.54 -6.00
N PHE A 172 -8.73 -7.26 -6.20
CA PHE A 172 -8.20 -6.53 -7.35
C PHE A 172 -6.71 -6.24 -7.24
N ASP A 173 -6.19 -5.95 -6.05
CA ASP A 173 -4.76 -5.72 -5.81
C ASP A 173 -3.94 -7.00 -6.03
N SER A 174 -4.43 -8.13 -5.50
CA SER A 174 -3.83 -9.46 -5.72
C SER A 174 -3.85 -9.84 -7.20
N SER A 175 -4.98 -9.66 -7.89
CA SER A 175 -5.08 -9.93 -9.32
C SER A 175 -4.20 -8.99 -10.15
N GLY A 176 -4.13 -7.70 -9.81
CA GLY A 176 -3.32 -6.72 -10.52
C GLY A 176 -1.83 -7.00 -10.40
N THR A 177 -1.38 -7.37 -9.19
CA THR A 177 0.01 -7.77 -8.94
C THR A 177 0.37 -9.06 -9.68
N LEU A 178 -0.49 -10.07 -9.62
CA LEU A 178 -0.26 -11.33 -10.35
C LEU A 178 -0.12 -11.09 -11.86
N ILE A 179 -0.99 -10.27 -12.45
CA ILE A 179 -0.91 -9.91 -13.88
C ILE A 179 0.35 -9.10 -14.17
N GLY A 180 0.67 -8.11 -13.33
CA GLY A 180 1.88 -7.29 -13.51
C GLY A 180 3.17 -8.11 -13.45
N VAL A 181 3.26 -9.06 -12.53
CA VAL A 181 4.42 -9.96 -12.40
C VAL A 181 4.45 -10.98 -13.54
N THR A 182 3.31 -11.57 -13.92
CA THR A 182 3.26 -12.53 -15.04
C THR A 182 3.57 -11.89 -16.40
N ASP A 183 3.10 -10.67 -16.64
CA ASP A 183 3.45 -9.87 -17.83
C ASP A 183 4.95 -9.54 -17.85
N LYS A 184 5.52 -9.12 -16.72
CA LYS A 184 6.98 -8.88 -16.60
C LYS A 184 7.83 -10.15 -16.68
N ALA A 185 7.29 -11.30 -16.27
CA ALA A 185 7.96 -12.60 -16.33
C ALA A 185 7.81 -13.30 -17.69
N GLY A 186 7.02 -12.74 -18.62
CA GLY A 186 6.74 -13.36 -19.93
C GLY A 186 5.84 -14.59 -19.85
N LEU A 187 5.08 -14.75 -18.76
CA LEU A 187 4.18 -15.88 -18.49
C LEU A 187 2.71 -15.57 -18.84
N ALA A 188 2.42 -14.37 -19.36
CA ALA A 188 1.08 -13.97 -19.77
C ALA A 188 0.84 -14.32 -21.25
N ASP A 189 -0.29 -14.97 -21.55
CA ASP A 189 -0.74 -15.26 -22.92
C ASP A 189 -1.08 -13.95 -23.67
N GLU A 190 -1.13 -13.97 -25.01
CA GLU A 190 -1.32 -12.83 -25.94
C GLU A 190 -2.57 -11.97 -25.63
N LYS A 191 -3.53 -12.52 -24.88
CA LYS A 191 -4.75 -11.84 -24.39
C LYS A 191 -4.61 -11.21 -22.99
N ARG A 192 -3.40 -11.18 -22.40
CA ARG A 192 -3.15 -10.86 -20.97
C ARG A 192 -4.01 -11.70 -20.02
N GLN A 193 -4.25 -12.96 -20.38
CA GLN A 193 -4.99 -13.92 -19.58
C GLN A 193 -4.03 -14.99 -19.07
N ILE A 194 -4.22 -15.43 -17.83
CA ILE A 194 -3.42 -16.49 -17.22
C ILE A 194 -4.06 -17.82 -17.64
N PRO A 195 -3.36 -18.72 -18.34
CA PRO A 195 -3.94 -19.97 -18.83
C PRO A 195 -4.42 -20.87 -17.69
N ALA A 196 -5.60 -21.47 -17.89
CA ALA A 196 -6.32 -22.24 -16.87
C ALA A 196 -5.53 -23.46 -16.31
N HIS A 197 -4.58 -24.00 -17.07
CA HIS A 197 -3.77 -25.15 -16.66
C HIS A 197 -2.66 -24.81 -15.65
N GLU A 198 -2.28 -23.53 -15.51
CA GLU A 198 -1.22 -23.08 -14.57
C GLU A 198 -1.76 -22.19 -13.44
N ALA A 199 -2.97 -21.61 -13.62
CA ALA A 199 -3.66 -20.78 -12.62
C ALA A 199 -4.04 -21.53 -11.31
N GLY A 200 -4.01 -22.87 -11.32
CA GLY A 200 -4.24 -23.70 -10.15
C GLY A 200 -3.00 -23.92 -9.26
N ALA A 201 -1.80 -23.62 -9.76
CA ALA A 201 -0.54 -23.86 -9.05
C ALA A 201 0.16 -22.56 -8.61
N VAL A 202 0.00 -21.47 -9.37
CA VAL A 202 0.57 -20.14 -9.05
C VAL A 202 -0.36 -19.31 -8.17
N CYS A 203 -1.65 -19.60 -8.34
CA CYS A 203 -2.78 -19.12 -7.60
C CYS A 203 -2.93 -19.63 -6.15
#